data_AF-A0A382AB70-F1
#
_entry.id   AF-A0A382AB70-F1
#
_cell.length_a   1.000
_cell.length_b   1.000
_cell.length_c   1.000
_cell.angle_alpha   90.00
_cell.angle_beta   90.00
_cell.angle_gamma   90.00
#
_symmetry.space_group_name_H-M   'P 1'
#
loop_
_entity.id
_entity.type
_entity.pdbx_description
1 polymer ?
#
loop_
_entity_poly.entity_id
_entity_poly.type
_entity_poly.pdbx_seq_one_letter_code
_entity_poly.pdbx_strand_id
1 'polypeptide(L)'
;MVPFLQWLHPKIEIALNEWDVAYDSYFISKSWANLHTKGGYTKAHEHGPGSVVVSCYVKQPANGGNILFENFMRDKWIAYTREDKHNNIHDYWREIAVNTNDVLLFPGWITHKTQSSNTDEDRIVFTINYGAVIQGQMLHSDEIHITKRTE
;
A
#
# COMPACT_ATOMS: atom_id res chain seq x y z
N MET A 1 -6.54 -4.42 -25.01
CA MET A 1 -6.21 -4.16 -23.59
C MET A 1 -5.12 -3.09 -23.55
N VAL A 2 -5.09 -2.22 -22.53
CA VAL A 2 -4.14 -1.10 -22.43
C VAL A 2 -2.71 -1.63 -22.16
N PRO A 3 -1.67 -1.22 -22.91
CA PRO A 3 -0.32 -1.80 -22.82
C PRO A 3 0.28 -1.81 -21.40
N PHE A 4 0.07 -0.73 -20.64
CA PHE A 4 0.55 -0.64 -19.26
C PHE A 4 -0.06 -1.73 -18.35
N LEU A 5 -1.36 -1.97 -18.46
CA LEU A 5 -2.04 -2.99 -17.65
C LEU A 5 -1.59 -4.40 -18.02
N GLN A 6 -1.25 -4.64 -19.29
CA GLN A 6 -0.65 -5.92 -19.72
C GLN A 6 0.72 -6.14 -19.09
N TRP A 7 1.54 -5.10 -19.00
CA TRP A 7 2.84 -5.15 -18.33
C TRP A 7 2.73 -5.31 -16.80
N LEU A 8 1.69 -4.74 -16.19
CA LEU A 8 1.45 -4.77 -14.75
C LEU A 8 0.89 -6.11 -14.28
N HIS A 9 0.02 -6.74 -15.07
CA HIS A 9 -0.66 -8.01 -14.75
C HIS A 9 0.24 -9.08 -14.10
N PRO A 10 1.37 -9.53 -14.72
CA PRO A 10 2.22 -10.55 -14.11
C PRO A 10 2.86 -10.11 -12.78
N LYS A 11 3.00 -8.80 -12.52
CA LYS A 11 3.56 -8.28 -11.26
C LYS A 11 2.56 -8.34 -10.11
N ILE A 12 1.28 -8.21 -10.42
CA ILE A 12 0.20 -8.43 -9.43
C ILE A 12 0.23 -9.88 -8.97
N GLU A 13 0.34 -10.84 -9.90
CA GLU A 13 0.43 -12.25 -9.58
C GLU A 13 1.69 -12.59 -8.76
N ILE A 14 2.85 -12.01 -9.11
CA ILE A 14 4.05 -12.14 -8.28
C ILE A 14 3.78 -11.66 -6.86
N ALA A 15 3.22 -10.47 -6.68
CA ALA A 15 2.93 -9.94 -5.35
C ALA A 15 1.95 -10.82 -4.56
N LEU A 16 0.85 -11.26 -5.18
CA LEU A 16 -0.13 -12.14 -4.53
C LEU A 16 0.48 -13.48 -4.09
N ASN A 17 1.30 -14.08 -4.96
CA ASN A 17 1.95 -15.37 -4.68
C ASN A 17 3.04 -15.25 -3.60
N GLU A 18 3.89 -14.22 -3.66
CA GLU A 18 4.94 -13.97 -2.65
C GLU A 18 4.37 -13.65 -1.26
N TRP A 19 3.10 -13.22 -1.19
CA TRP A 19 2.39 -12.95 0.05
C TRP A 19 1.44 -14.08 0.46
N ASP A 20 1.51 -15.24 -0.20
CA ASP A 20 0.66 -16.41 0.03
C ASP A 20 -0.85 -16.06 0.06
N VAL A 21 -1.27 -15.08 -0.75
CA VAL A 21 -2.68 -14.71 -0.85
C VAL A 21 -3.41 -15.82 -1.60
N ALA A 22 -4.46 -16.37 -1.01
CA ALA A 22 -5.31 -17.33 -1.70
C ALA A 22 -6.25 -16.59 -2.68
N TYR A 23 -6.16 -16.92 -3.98
CA TYR A 23 -7.00 -16.32 -5.02
C TYR A 23 -7.20 -17.26 -6.21
N ASP A 24 -8.34 -17.15 -6.89
CA ASP A 24 -8.58 -17.71 -8.24
C ASP A 24 -8.76 -16.61 -9.29
N SER A 25 -8.97 -15.37 -8.84
CA SER A 25 -9.17 -14.21 -9.69
C SER A 25 -8.88 -12.92 -8.94
N TYR A 26 -8.62 -11.84 -9.68
CA TYR A 26 -8.46 -10.51 -9.12
C TYR A 26 -8.98 -9.44 -10.09
N PHE A 27 -9.29 -8.27 -9.55
CA PHE A 27 -9.87 -7.15 -10.28
C PHE A 27 -9.38 -5.81 -9.77
N ILE A 28 -9.39 -4.79 -10.63
CA ILE A 28 -9.15 -3.40 -10.22
C ILE A 28 -10.39 -2.90 -9.49
N SER A 29 -10.27 -2.60 -8.20
CA SER A 29 -11.37 -2.09 -7.38
C SER A 29 -11.49 -0.57 -7.44
N LYS A 30 -10.37 0.16 -7.49
CA LYS A 30 -10.31 1.63 -7.56
C LYS A 30 -9.05 2.08 -8.31
N SER A 31 -9.12 3.26 -8.92
CA SER A 31 -7.93 3.98 -9.40
C SER A 31 -8.13 5.49 -9.34
N TRP A 32 -7.05 6.24 -9.12
CA TRP A 32 -7.06 7.70 -9.06
C TRP A 32 -5.66 8.28 -9.27
N ALA A 33 -5.58 9.58 -9.53
CA ALA A 33 -4.31 10.32 -9.57
C ALA A 33 -4.25 11.31 -8.41
N ASN A 34 -3.06 11.50 -7.86
CA ASN A 34 -2.77 12.52 -6.87
C ASN A 34 -1.82 13.53 -7.48
N LEU A 35 -2.14 14.81 -7.28
CA LEU A 35 -1.25 15.93 -7.57
C LEU A 35 -0.82 16.54 -6.24
N HIS A 36 0.48 16.57 -5.96
CA HIS A 36 1.04 17.27 -4.81
C HIS A 36 1.89 18.43 -5.31
N THR A 37 1.46 19.64 -4.99
CA THR A 37 2.25 20.87 -5.14
C THR A 37 3.21 21.04 -3.95
N LYS A 38 4.00 22.12 -3.93
CA LYS A 38 4.88 22.45 -2.80
C LYS A 38 4.19 22.39 -1.45
N GLY A 39 4.80 21.71 -0.50
CA GLY A 39 4.27 21.42 0.83
C GLY A 39 3.22 20.31 0.87
N GLY A 40 2.67 19.91 -0.28
CA GLY A 40 1.65 18.88 -0.40
C GLY A 40 2.14 17.51 0.05
N TYR A 41 1.28 16.78 0.75
CA TYR A 41 1.55 15.43 1.27
C TYR A 41 0.26 14.62 1.38
N THR A 42 0.42 13.32 1.54
CA THR A 42 -0.68 12.39 1.87
C THR A 42 -0.53 11.97 3.32
N LYS A 43 -1.61 12.09 4.10
CA LYS A 43 -1.66 11.67 5.50
C LYS A 43 -1.55 10.14 5.62
N ALA A 44 -1.18 9.67 6.81
CA ALA A 44 -1.16 8.25 7.13
C ALA A 44 -2.56 7.63 6.93
N HIS A 45 -2.62 6.56 6.15
CA HIS A 45 -3.84 5.79 5.88
C HIS A 45 -3.48 4.39 5.36
N GLU A 46 -4.51 3.57 5.21
CA GLU A 46 -4.44 2.24 4.58
C GLU A 46 -5.53 2.13 3.50
N HIS A 47 -5.46 1.08 2.69
CA HIS A 47 -6.43 0.76 1.64
C HIS A 47 -7.34 -0.42 2.01
N GLY A 48 -7.42 -0.78 3.30
CA GLY A 48 -8.34 -1.77 3.86
C GLY A 48 -8.33 -3.09 3.08
N PRO A 49 -9.44 -3.48 2.40
CA PRO A 49 -9.56 -4.77 1.72
C PRO A 49 -8.75 -4.88 0.40
N GLY A 50 -7.94 -3.88 0.04
CA GLY A 50 -7.07 -3.99 -1.13
C GLY A 50 -6.00 -5.05 -0.94
N SER A 51 -6.01 -6.09 -1.77
CA SER A 51 -5.00 -7.16 -1.73
C SER A 51 -3.65 -6.64 -2.21
N VAL A 52 -3.63 -5.87 -3.30
CA VAL A 52 -2.43 -5.19 -3.82
C VAL A 52 -2.76 -3.74 -4.15
N VAL A 53 -1.93 -2.82 -3.67
CA VAL A 53 -1.96 -1.41 -4.05
C VAL A 53 -0.75 -1.12 -4.91
N VAL A 54 -0.97 -0.42 -6.00
CA VAL A 54 0.06 -0.03 -6.97
C VAL A 54 0.16 1.48 -6.99
N SER A 55 1.32 2.03 -6.66
CA SER A 55 1.63 3.46 -6.84
C SER A 55 2.62 3.65 -7.97
N CYS A 56 2.19 4.36 -9.01
CA CYS A 56 2.98 4.65 -10.21
C CYS A 56 3.40 6.12 -10.16
N TYR A 57 4.70 6.37 -10.03
CA TYR A 57 5.26 7.71 -9.95
C TYR A 57 5.44 8.30 -11.35
N VAL A 58 4.36 8.86 -11.89
CA VAL A 58 4.32 9.46 -13.23
C VAL A 58 5.25 10.67 -13.33
N LYS A 59 5.28 11.49 -12.27
CA LYS A 59 6.24 12.59 -12.11
C LYS A 59 6.66 12.67 -10.65
N GLN A 60 7.95 12.53 -10.40
CA GLN A 60 8.54 12.62 -9.07
C GLN A 60 9.80 13.48 -9.17
N PRO A 61 9.70 14.78 -8.88
CA PRO A 61 10.85 15.68 -8.87
C PRO A 61 11.79 15.38 -7.70
N ALA A 62 13.05 15.83 -7.80
CA ALA A 62 13.96 15.79 -6.66
C ALA A 62 13.35 16.56 -5.48
N ASN A 63 13.43 15.97 -4.28
CA ASN A 63 12.77 16.48 -3.07
C ASN A 63 11.23 16.60 -3.16
N GLY A 64 10.59 15.85 -4.09
CA GLY A 64 9.13 15.74 -4.20
C GLY A 64 8.47 14.99 -3.04
N GLY A 65 9.26 14.38 -2.16
CA GLY A 65 8.83 13.64 -0.99
C GLY A 65 8.65 12.15 -1.26
N ASN A 66 9.28 11.33 -0.43
CA ASN A 66 9.25 9.87 -0.51
C ASN A 66 8.01 9.27 0.17
N ILE A 67 7.75 7.99 -0.09
CA ILE A 67 6.73 7.22 0.62
C ILE A 67 7.33 6.67 1.92
N LEU A 68 6.52 6.64 2.98
CA LEU A 68 6.89 5.98 4.21
C LEU A 68 5.85 4.95 4.62
N PHE A 69 6.32 3.79 5.07
CA PHE A 69 5.51 2.72 5.63
C PHE A 69 5.64 2.67 7.14
N GLU A 70 4.54 2.47 7.83
CA GLU A 70 4.55 2.36 9.29
C GLU A 70 5.18 1.04 9.74
N ASN A 71 6.00 1.11 10.79
CA ASN A 71 6.58 -0.06 11.42
C ASN A 71 5.52 -0.82 12.25
N PHE A 72 5.32 -2.10 11.96
CA PHE A 72 4.33 -2.95 12.62
C PHE A 72 4.54 -3.09 14.12
N MET A 73 5.76 -2.92 14.61
CA MET A 73 6.07 -3.06 16.02
C MET A 73 5.87 -1.76 16.80
N ARG A 74 5.38 -0.68 16.16
CA ARG A 74 5.20 0.65 16.77
C ARG A 74 4.53 0.59 18.14
N ASP A 75 3.46 -0.19 18.27
CA ASP A 75 2.71 -0.34 19.52
C ASP A 75 3.49 -1.10 20.60
N LYS A 76 4.34 -2.07 20.23
CA LYS A 76 5.15 -2.86 21.14
C LYS A 76 6.29 -2.07 21.79
N TRP A 77 6.72 -0.98 21.16
CA TRP A 77 7.82 -0.15 21.66
C TRP A 77 7.40 0.95 22.63
N ILE A 78 6.10 1.10 22.94
CA ILE A 78 5.60 2.25 23.71
C ILE A 78 6.21 2.37 25.12
N ALA A 79 6.58 1.24 25.74
CA ALA A 79 7.13 1.19 27.10
C ALA A 79 8.66 1.24 27.16
N TYR A 80 9.35 1.29 26.02
CA TYR A 80 10.81 1.27 25.96
C TYR A 80 11.38 2.66 25.70
N THR A 81 12.52 2.96 26.33
CA THR A 81 13.33 4.13 25.97
C THR A 81 13.78 3.99 24.51
N ARG A 82 13.72 5.11 23.78
CA ARG A 82 14.01 5.13 22.34
C ARG A 82 15.29 5.88 22.09
N GLU A 83 16.11 5.34 21.20
CA GLU A 83 17.21 6.09 20.62
C GLU A 83 16.71 6.87 19.41
N ASP A 84 17.00 8.17 19.37
CA ASP A 84 16.76 9.02 18.20
C ASP A 84 17.86 8.77 17.16
N LYS A 85 17.81 7.59 16.54
CA LYS A 85 18.77 7.16 15.53
C LYS A 85 18.00 6.65 14.32
N HIS A 86 18.24 7.27 13.18
CA HIS A 86 17.58 6.90 11.94
C HIS A 86 17.90 5.45 11.52
N ASN A 87 16.89 4.78 10.96
CA ASN A 87 16.89 3.40 10.49
C ASN A 87 17.10 2.35 11.59
N ASN A 88 16.72 2.66 12.84
CA ASN A 88 16.69 1.69 13.92
C ASN A 88 15.31 0.99 14.04
N ILE A 89 15.21 0.03 14.97
CA ILE A 89 13.96 -0.70 15.23
C ILE A 89 12.87 0.16 15.87
N HIS A 90 13.25 1.32 16.43
CA HIS A 90 12.35 2.28 17.06
C HIS A 90 11.76 3.29 16.08
N ASP A 91 12.25 3.37 14.84
CA ASP A 91 11.67 4.23 13.82
C ASP A 91 10.25 3.76 13.50
N TYR A 92 9.29 4.68 13.66
CA TYR A 92 7.89 4.41 13.34
C TYR A 92 7.63 4.36 11.85
N TRP A 93 8.51 4.95 11.04
CA TRP A 93 8.31 5.09 9.62
C TRP A 93 9.57 4.66 8.89
N ARG A 94 9.42 3.69 7.98
CA ARG A 94 10.46 3.25 7.06
C ARG A 94 10.29 4.03 5.76
N GLU A 95 11.28 4.83 5.42
CA GLU A 95 11.28 5.59 4.17
C GLU A 95 11.72 4.72 3.00
N ILE A 96 10.99 4.82 1.89
CA ILE A 96 11.35 4.21 0.61
C ILE A 96 11.52 5.31 -0.41
N ALA A 97 12.74 5.46 -0.93
CA ALA A 97 13.03 6.42 -1.99
C ALA A 97 12.28 6.04 -3.27
N VAL A 98 11.71 7.06 -3.93
CA VAL A 98 10.91 6.88 -5.15
C VAL A 98 11.30 7.93 -6.19
N ASN A 99 11.32 7.51 -7.45
CA ASN A 99 11.72 8.29 -8.62
C ASN A 99 10.66 8.24 -9.71
N THR A 100 10.80 9.12 -10.70
CA THR A 100 9.93 9.08 -11.87
C THR A 100 10.09 7.74 -12.59
N ASN A 101 8.96 7.14 -12.98
CA ASN A 101 8.81 5.81 -13.54
C ASN A 101 8.89 4.63 -12.55
N ASP A 102 9.08 4.88 -11.26
CA ASP A 102 8.94 3.80 -10.28
C ASP A 102 7.48 3.35 -10.18
N VAL A 103 7.30 2.03 -10.08
CA VAL A 103 6.00 1.38 -9.83
C VAL A 103 6.16 0.53 -8.58
N LEU A 104 5.54 0.97 -7.49
CA LEU A 104 5.62 0.32 -6.19
C LEU A 104 4.36 -0.50 -5.93
N LEU A 105 4.53 -1.77 -5.58
CA LEU A 105 3.46 -2.68 -5.18
C LEU A 105 3.59 -2.94 -3.68
N PHE A 106 2.49 -2.82 -2.94
CA PHE A 106 2.44 -3.08 -1.50
C PHE A 106 1.05 -3.58 -1.08
N PRO A 107 0.94 -4.32 0.04
CA PRO A 107 -0.35 -4.83 0.48
C PRO A 107 -1.24 -3.69 1.00
N GLY A 108 -2.55 -3.73 0.76
CA GLY A 108 -3.43 -2.61 1.12
C GLY A 108 -3.61 -2.37 2.62
N TRP A 109 -3.30 -3.35 3.46
CA TRP A 109 -3.38 -3.25 4.93
C TRP A 109 -2.19 -2.52 5.56
N ILE A 110 -1.12 -2.22 4.80
CA ILE A 110 0.01 -1.49 5.37
C ILE A 110 -0.30 0.00 5.46
N THR A 111 -0.23 0.54 6.68
CA THR A 111 -0.36 1.99 6.89
C THR A 111 0.83 2.70 6.25
N HIS A 112 0.55 3.70 5.42
CA HIS A 112 1.56 4.45 4.70
C HIS A 112 1.18 5.93 4.58
N LYS A 113 2.18 6.77 4.33
CA LYS A 113 2.03 8.21 4.10
C LYS A 113 3.09 8.69 3.11
N THR A 114 3.03 9.96 2.71
CA THR A 114 4.14 10.57 1.94
C THR A 114 4.74 11.74 2.71
N GLN A 115 6.03 12.00 2.48
CA GLN A 115 6.65 13.25 2.89
C GLN A 115 6.04 14.42 2.12
N SER A 116 6.09 15.61 2.73
CA SER A 116 5.78 16.86 2.04
C SER A 116 6.77 17.12 0.90
N SER A 117 6.25 17.61 -0.23
CA SER A 117 7.09 18.10 -1.33
C SER A 117 7.82 19.37 -0.91
N ASN A 118 9.13 19.43 -1.11
CA ASN A 118 9.98 20.60 -0.84
C ASN A 118 10.41 21.31 -2.13
N THR A 119 9.72 21.04 -3.24
CA THR A 119 9.99 21.64 -4.57
C THR A 119 8.75 22.36 -5.09
N ASP A 120 8.95 23.35 -5.95
CA ASP A 120 7.89 24.06 -6.67
C ASP A 120 7.39 23.25 -7.89
N GLU A 121 8.01 22.11 -8.20
CA GLU A 121 7.54 21.19 -9.21
C GLU A 121 6.43 20.25 -8.69
N ASP A 122 5.44 20.01 -9.54
CA ASP A 122 4.38 19.04 -9.26
C ASP A 122 4.91 17.61 -9.13
N ARG A 123 4.46 16.90 -8.09
CA ARG A 123 4.52 15.44 -7.98
C ARG A 123 3.17 14.85 -8.41
N ILE A 124 3.21 13.87 -9.32
CA ILE A 124 2.03 13.18 -9.84
C ILE A 124 2.18 11.68 -9.64
N VAL A 125 1.23 11.09 -8.90
CA VAL A 125 1.21 9.64 -8.61
C VAL A 125 -0.14 9.06 -9.02
N PHE A 126 -0.12 8.05 -9.87
CA PHE A 126 -1.30 7.26 -10.23
C PHE A 126 -1.38 6.02 -9.33
N THR A 127 -2.53 5.80 -8.70
CA THR A 127 -2.74 4.69 -7.77
C THR A 127 -3.81 3.74 -8.30
N ILE A 128 -3.59 2.43 -8.16
CA ILE A 128 -4.53 1.37 -8.51
C ILE A 128 -4.65 0.41 -7.33
N ASN A 129 -5.87 0.12 -6.90
CA ASN A 129 -6.14 -0.93 -5.93
C ASN A 129 -6.66 -2.17 -6.65
N TYR A 130 -6.08 -3.32 -6.32
CA TYR A 130 -6.53 -4.64 -6.75
C TYR A 130 -7.15 -5.38 -5.56
N GLY A 131 -8.31 -6.00 -5.81
CA GLY A 131 -8.89 -7.00 -4.91
C GLY A 131 -8.67 -8.39 -5.51
N ALA A 132 -8.14 -9.31 -4.71
CA ALA A 132 -8.02 -10.73 -5.03
C ALA A 132 -9.08 -11.51 -4.26
N VAL A 133 -9.71 -12.48 -4.93
CA VAL A 133 -10.84 -13.24 -4.39
C VAL A 133 -10.72 -14.71 -4.79
N ILE A 134 -11.42 -15.56 -4.04
CA ILE A 134 -11.73 -16.93 -4.44
C ILE A 134 -13.22 -16.93 -4.82
N GLN A 135 -13.53 -16.86 -6.11
CA GLN A 135 -14.91 -16.92 -6.61
C GLN A 135 -15.60 -18.24 -6.24
N GLY A 136 -14.83 -19.32 -6.08
CA GLY A 136 -15.33 -20.61 -5.57
C GLY A 136 -15.78 -20.61 -4.10
N GLN A 137 -15.52 -19.53 -3.34
CA GLN A 137 -15.96 -19.33 -1.95
C GLN A 137 -16.72 -18.00 -1.78
N MET A 138 -17.73 -17.74 -2.63
CA MET A 138 -18.91 -17.11 -2.02
C MET A 138 -19.43 -18.13 -1.01
N LEU A 139 -19.10 -17.92 0.27
CA LEU A 139 -19.53 -18.71 1.42
C LEU A 139 -20.87 -19.39 1.10
N HIS A 140 -20.85 -20.71 0.88
CA HIS A 140 -22.08 -21.47 1.05
C HIS A 140 -22.58 -21.10 2.44
N SER A 141 -23.84 -20.65 2.52
CA SER A 141 -24.51 -20.19 3.74
C SER A 141 -24.43 -21.18 4.91
N ASP A 142 -23.96 -22.39 4.64
CA ASP A 142 -24.01 -23.56 5.49
C ASP A 142 -22.76 -23.69 6.39
N GLU A 143 -21.73 -22.85 6.19
CA GLU A 143 -20.51 -22.83 7.02
C GLU A 143 -20.46 -21.71 8.08
N ILE A 144 -21.58 -21.05 8.37
CA ILE A 144 -21.64 -20.12 9.51
C ILE A 144 -21.78 -20.93 10.82
N HIS A 145 -20.67 -21.40 11.38
CA HIS A 145 -20.62 -21.90 12.76
C HIS A 145 -20.71 -20.73 13.76
N ILE A 146 -21.90 -20.13 13.93
CA ILE A 146 -22.23 -19.43 15.17
C ILE A 146 -22.54 -20.53 16.20
N THR A 147 -21.52 -20.99 16.92
CA THR A 147 -21.79 -21.65 18.19
C THR A 147 -22.24 -20.57 19.16
N LYS A 148 -23.56 -20.53 19.42
CA LYS A 148 -24.12 -19.80 20.57
C LYS A 148 -23.29 -20.18 21.80
N ARG A 149 -22.49 -19.25 22.33
CA ARG A 149 -22.03 -19.36 23.71
C ARG A 149 -23.24 -19.02 24.58
N THR A 150 -23.84 -20.03 25.18
CA THR A 150 -24.73 -19.83 26.32
C THR A 150 -23.87 -19.44 27.52
N GLU A 151 -24.34 -18.44 28.26
CA GLU A 151 -23.73 -17.86 29.46
C GLU A 151 -23.41 -18.91 30.54
#